data_AF-A0A5C6BDQ4-F1
#
_entry.id   AF-A0A5C6BDQ4-F1
#
_cell.length_a   1.000
_cell.length_b   1.000
_cell.length_c   1.000
_cell.angle_alpha   90.00
_cell.angle_beta   90.00
_cell.angle_gamma   90.00
#
_symmetry.space_group_name_H-M   'P 1'
#
loop_
_entity.id
_entity.type
_entity.pdbx_description
1 polymer ?
#
loop_
_entity_poly.entity_id
_entity_poly.type
_entity_poly.pdbx_seq_one_letter_code
_entity_poly.pdbx_strand_id
1 'polypeptide(L)'
;MTDIRLAIGLVALMSGLMVMSNILAIVFGLRLKRLLRDVPCIESYDDLYDLKAEVRVQMHGALLGIALICLTLLVTITGTILYGRMFFFVAMLMFSLYVITAFWLSSLETKVRAIPVSNEEFQKERDHITHVWVKKAFPDW
;
A
#
# COMPACT_ATOMS: atom_id res chain seq x y z
N MET A 1 38.11 -9.20 2.02
CA MET A 1 37.20 -10.36 2.11
C MET A 1 35.84 -9.83 2.51
N THR A 2 34.86 -9.86 1.63
CA THR A 2 33.47 -9.51 1.95
C THR A 2 32.90 -10.63 2.82
N ASP A 3 32.38 -10.28 4.00
CA ASP A 3 31.75 -11.25 4.89
C ASP A 3 30.45 -11.75 4.23
N ILE A 4 30.47 -13.01 3.79
CA ILE A 4 29.35 -13.69 3.14
C ILE A 4 28.15 -13.79 4.10
N ARG A 5 28.38 -13.90 5.42
CA ARG A 5 27.29 -13.97 6.40
C ARG A 5 26.53 -12.66 6.46
N LEU A 6 27.24 -11.53 6.43
CA LEU A 6 26.62 -10.20 6.37
C LEU A 6 25.86 -10.01 5.06
N ALA A 7 26.37 -10.50 3.93
CA ALA A 7 25.69 -10.44 2.63
C ALA A 7 24.34 -11.19 2.69
N ILE A 8 24.37 -12.42 3.20
CA ILE A 8 23.17 -13.26 3.39
C ILE A 8 22.19 -12.57 4.34
N GLY A 9 22.68 -12.00 5.44
CA GLY A 9 21.85 -11.27 6.40
C GLY A 9 21.13 -10.06 5.79
N LEU A 10 21.81 -9.27 4.97
CA LEU A 10 21.20 -8.12 4.28
C LEU A 10 20.17 -8.56 3.23
N VAL A 11 20.46 -9.61 2.47
CA VAL A 11 19.48 -10.18 1.52
C VAL A 11 18.25 -10.69 2.27
N ALA A 12 18.43 -11.45 3.35
CA ALA A 12 17.32 -11.97 4.14
C ALA A 12 16.48 -10.85 4.76
N LEU A 13 17.12 -9.80 5.30
CA LEU A 13 16.43 -8.63 5.83
C LEU A 13 15.61 -7.91 4.74
N MET A 14 16.24 -7.62 3.59
CA MET A 14 15.57 -6.98 2.46
C MET A 14 14.38 -7.80 1.96
N SER A 15 14.56 -9.11 1.78
CA SER A 15 13.49 -10.02 1.37
C SER A 15 12.37 -10.06 2.41
N GLY A 16 12.69 -10.11 3.70
CA GLY A 16 11.70 -10.07 4.78
C GLY A 16 10.87 -8.79 4.76
N LEU A 17 11.52 -7.62 4.64
CA LEU A 17 10.84 -6.33 4.54
C LEU A 17 9.93 -6.27 3.31
N MET A 18 10.40 -6.77 2.17
CA MET A 18 9.62 -6.76 0.94
C MET A 18 8.41 -7.70 1.02
N VAL A 19 8.57 -8.88 1.62
CA VAL A 19 7.47 -9.81 1.87
C VAL A 19 6.42 -9.15 2.79
N MET A 20 6.86 -8.49 3.86
CA MET A 20 5.94 -7.77 4.76
C MET A 20 5.19 -6.65 4.03
N SER A 21 5.87 -5.86 3.20
CA SER A 21 5.23 -4.82 2.37
C SER A 21 4.18 -5.41 1.42
N ASN A 22 4.48 -6.55 0.80
CA ASN A 22 3.53 -7.24 -0.09
C ASN A 22 2.33 -7.79 0.67
N ILE A 23 2.54 -8.43 1.82
CA ILE A 23 1.45 -8.94 2.68
C ILE A 23 0.54 -7.79 3.07
N LEU A 24 1.11 -6.65 3.49
CA LEU A 24 0.35 -5.47 3.86
C LEU A 24 -0.50 -4.95 2.69
N ALA A 25 0.08 -4.81 1.50
CA ALA A 25 -0.63 -4.39 0.29
C ALA A 25 -1.75 -5.36 -0.11
N ILE A 26 -1.50 -6.67 0.01
CA ILE A 26 -2.50 -7.72 -0.26
C ILE A 26 -3.66 -7.63 0.73
N VAL A 27 -3.38 -7.50 2.02
CA VAL A 27 -4.42 -7.36 3.06
C VAL A 27 -5.29 -6.14 2.79
N PHE A 28 -4.70 -4.98 2.45
CA PHE A 28 -5.48 -3.80 2.10
C PHE A 28 -6.30 -3.98 0.83
N GLY A 29 -5.74 -4.60 -0.21
CA GLY A 29 -6.50 -4.87 -1.43
C GLY A 29 -7.65 -5.86 -1.23
N LEU A 30 -7.49 -6.87 -0.36
CA LEU A 30 -8.58 -7.77 0.01
C LEU A 30 -9.69 -7.05 0.77
N ARG A 31 -9.35 -6.07 1.60
CA ARG A 31 -10.33 -5.22 2.28
C ARG A 31 -11.09 -4.33 1.30
N LEU A 32 -10.41 -3.70 0.32
CA LEU A 32 -11.11 -2.94 -0.73
C LEU A 32 -11.99 -3.82 -1.61
N LYS A 33 -11.55 -5.03 -1.93
CA LYS A 33 -12.39 -6.00 -2.65
C LYS A 33 -13.64 -6.36 -1.87
N ARG A 34 -13.53 -6.50 -0.55
CA ARG A 34 -14.67 -6.73 0.33
C ARG A 34 -15.61 -5.53 0.31
N LEU A 35 -15.08 -4.32 0.52
CA LEU A 35 -15.87 -3.09 0.46
C LEU A 35 -16.62 -2.94 -0.87
N LEU A 36 -15.95 -3.14 -2.01
CA LEU A 36 -16.57 -3.07 -3.33
C LEU A 36 -17.69 -4.11 -3.56
N ARG A 37 -17.62 -5.23 -2.86
CA ARG A 37 -18.64 -6.28 -2.95
C ARG A 37 -19.83 -5.96 -2.03
N ASP A 38 -19.54 -5.46 -0.84
CA ASP A 38 -20.53 -5.23 0.20
C ASP A 38 -21.26 -3.89 -0.03
N VAL A 39 -20.57 -2.90 -0.62
CA VAL A 39 -21.08 -1.56 -0.98
C VAL A 39 -20.90 -1.32 -2.49
N PRO A 40 -21.78 -1.88 -3.35
CA PRO A 40 -21.72 -1.65 -4.80
C PRO A 40 -22.22 -0.26 -5.22
N CYS A 41 -23.03 0.39 -4.38
CA CYS A 41 -23.58 1.74 -4.54
C CYS A 41 -23.73 2.36 -3.16
N ILE A 42 -23.41 3.65 -3.00
CA ILE A 42 -23.60 4.38 -1.75
C ILE A 42 -25.04 4.90 -1.70
N GLU A 43 -25.85 4.28 -0.85
CA GLU A 43 -27.28 4.58 -0.68
C GLU A 43 -27.65 5.03 0.74
N SER A 44 -26.74 4.84 1.69
CA SER A 44 -26.94 5.17 3.09
C SER A 44 -25.72 5.84 3.71
N TYR A 45 -25.92 6.45 4.89
CA TYR A 45 -24.81 6.94 5.71
C TYR A 45 -23.96 5.80 6.28
N ASP A 46 -24.53 4.60 6.43
CA ASP A 46 -23.80 3.42 6.88
C ASP A 46 -22.75 3.01 5.83
N ASP A 47 -23.10 3.06 4.54
CA ASP A 47 -22.15 2.82 3.44
C ASP A 47 -20.99 3.82 3.43
N LEU A 48 -21.28 5.09 3.72
CA LEU A 48 -20.26 6.13 3.86
C LEU A 48 -19.37 5.90 5.09
N TYR A 49 -19.95 5.41 6.18
CA TYR A 49 -19.20 5.05 7.37
C TYR A 49 -18.24 3.89 7.11
N ASP A 50 -18.69 2.86 6.39
CA ASP A 50 -17.85 1.73 5.99
C ASP A 50 -16.71 2.18 5.07
N LEU A 51 -16.99 3.05 4.11
CA LEU A 51 -15.95 3.66 3.27
C LEU A 51 -14.93 4.43 4.12
N LYS A 52 -15.39 5.29 5.04
CA LYS A 52 -14.53 6.07 5.95
C LYS A 52 -13.66 5.18 6.82
N ALA A 53 -14.22 4.10 7.38
CA ALA A 53 -13.50 3.17 8.24
C ALA A 53 -12.39 2.45 7.47
N GLU A 54 -12.69 2.00 6.25
CA GLU A 54 -11.69 1.33 5.40
C GLU A 54 -10.58 2.28 4.95
N VAL A 55 -10.93 3.47 4.46
CA VAL A 55 -9.95 4.51 4.08
C VAL A 55 -9.06 4.88 5.26
N ARG A 56 -9.64 5.05 6.46
CA ARG A 56 -8.88 5.35 7.68
C ARG A 56 -7.81 4.30 7.95
N VAL A 57 -8.16 3.01 7.87
CA VAL A 57 -7.17 1.96 8.11
C VAL A 57 -6.09 1.96 7.02
N GLN A 58 -6.44 2.25 5.78
CA GLN A 58 -5.45 2.35 4.71
C GLN A 58 -4.51 3.54 4.86
N MET A 59 -4.99 4.71 5.27
CA MET A 59 -4.13 5.88 5.48
C MET A 59 -3.08 5.60 6.57
N HIS A 60 -3.49 5.01 7.69
CA HIS A 60 -2.54 4.59 8.74
C HIS A 60 -1.61 3.47 8.26
N GLY A 61 -2.17 2.51 7.53
CA GLY A 61 -1.42 1.41 6.92
C GLY A 61 -0.37 1.87 5.91
N ALA A 62 -0.67 2.90 5.14
CA ALA A 62 0.24 3.48 4.16
C ALA A 62 1.47 4.08 4.82
N LEU A 63 1.36 4.63 6.04
CA LEU A 63 2.50 5.11 6.82
C LEU A 63 3.47 3.97 7.17
N LEU A 64 2.93 2.83 7.59
CA LEU A 64 3.73 1.62 7.82
C LEU A 64 4.36 1.12 6.51
N GLY A 65 3.59 1.11 5.42
CA GLY A 65 4.09 0.76 4.08
C GLY A 65 5.26 1.65 3.65
N ILE A 66 5.15 2.97 3.83
CA ILE A 66 6.22 3.93 3.54
C ILE A 66 7.45 3.61 4.39
N ALA A 67 7.29 3.37 5.70
CA ALA A 67 8.40 3.03 6.58
C ALA A 67 9.14 1.76 6.12
N LEU A 68 8.39 0.72 5.73
CA LEU A 68 8.96 -0.54 5.21
C LEU A 68 9.71 -0.33 3.88
N ILE A 69 9.16 0.47 2.96
CA ILE A 69 9.80 0.79 1.67
C ILE A 69 11.08 1.61 1.91
N CYS A 70 11.04 2.61 2.79
CA CYS A 70 12.22 3.40 3.14
C CYS A 70 13.32 2.53 3.74
N LEU A 71 12.99 1.61 4.65
CA LEU A 71 13.97 0.71 5.23
C LEU A 71 14.54 -0.26 4.18
N THR A 72 13.69 -0.77 3.28
CA THR A 72 14.13 -1.62 2.17
C THR A 72 15.07 -0.90 1.22
N LEU A 73 14.79 0.38 0.92
CA LEU A 73 15.66 1.23 0.12
C LEU A 73 17.02 1.47 0.79
N LEU A 74 17.04 1.74 2.10
CA LEU A 74 18.28 1.89 2.86
C LEU A 74 19.12 0.61 2.79
N VAL A 75 18.52 -0.56 3.05
CA VAL A 75 19.21 -1.85 2.92
C VAL A 75 19.72 -2.08 1.49
N THR A 76 18.96 -1.67 0.48
CA THR A 76 19.34 -1.78 -0.93
C THR A 76 20.56 -0.93 -1.25
N ILE A 77 20.57 0.34 -0.81
CA ILE A 77 21.68 1.27 -1.02
C ILE A 77 22.93 0.75 -0.29
N THR A 78 22.81 0.40 0.99
CA THR A 78 23.92 -0.12 1.79
C THR A 78 24.47 -1.42 1.20
N GLY A 79 23.61 -2.37 0.84
CA GLY A 79 24.02 -3.64 0.24
C GLY A 79 24.68 -3.44 -1.13
N THR A 80 24.19 -2.50 -1.95
CA THR A 80 24.80 -2.17 -3.24
C THR A 80 26.18 -1.54 -3.09
N ILE A 81 26.39 -0.67 -2.11
CA ILE A 81 27.72 -0.08 -1.83
C ILE A 81 28.71 -1.15 -1.37
N LEU A 82 28.28 -2.09 -0.52
CA LEU A 82 29.16 -3.10 0.08
C LEU A 82 29.45 -4.31 -0.84
N TYR A 83 28.46 -4.74 -1.62
CA TYR A 83 28.50 -5.99 -2.39
C TYR A 83 28.35 -5.78 -3.91
N GLY A 84 28.19 -4.54 -4.35
CA GLY A 84 28.20 -4.16 -5.76
C GLY A 84 26.93 -4.56 -6.52
N ARG A 85 27.10 -4.72 -7.84
CA ARG A 85 25.99 -4.83 -8.81
C ARG A 85 25.11 -6.06 -8.62
N MET A 86 25.67 -7.16 -8.10
CA MET A 86 24.89 -8.39 -7.90
C MET A 86 23.80 -8.20 -6.84
N PHE A 87 24.10 -7.49 -5.74
CA PHE A 87 23.11 -7.15 -4.72
C PHE A 87 22.00 -6.26 -5.30
N PHE A 88 22.38 -5.28 -6.11
CA PHE A 88 21.43 -4.40 -6.79
C PHE A 88 20.44 -5.17 -7.67
N PHE A 89 20.91 -6.17 -8.45
CA PHE A 89 20.02 -6.98 -9.28
C PHE A 89 19.04 -7.82 -8.44
N VAL A 90 19.48 -8.37 -7.31
CA VAL A 90 18.59 -9.08 -6.39
C VAL A 90 17.55 -8.13 -5.80
N ALA A 91 17.96 -6.93 -5.39
CA ALA A 91 17.05 -5.91 -4.89
C ALA A 91 16.01 -5.49 -5.95
N MET A 92 16.45 -5.24 -7.19
CA MET A 92 15.54 -4.92 -8.29
C MET A 92 14.50 -6.02 -8.54
N LEU A 93 14.91 -7.29 -8.47
CA LEU A 93 13.99 -8.42 -8.61
C LEU A 93 12.95 -8.44 -7.48
N MET A 94 13.32 -8.11 -6.25
CA MET A 94 12.36 -8.04 -5.14
C MET A 94 11.41 -6.85 -5.31
N PHE A 95 11.91 -5.70 -5.78
CA PHE A 95 11.08 -4.52 -6.06
C PHE A 95 10.10 -4.75 -7.21
N SER A 96 10.46 -5.49 -8.25
CA SER A 96 9.54 -5.76 -9.36
C SER A 96 8.31 -6.56 -8.93
N LEU A 97 8.46 -7.47 -7.96
CA LEU A 97 7.32 -8.18 -7.36
C LEU A 97 6.38 -7.24 -6.61
N TYR A 98 6.93 -6.30 -5.84
CA TYR A 98 6.12 -5.28 -5.15
C TYR A 98 5.39 -4.34 -6.12
N VAL A 99 6.02 -4.00 -7.24
CA VAL A 99 5.37 -3.16 -8.26
C VAL A 99 4.07 -3.80 -8.76
N ILE A 100 4.05 -5.12 -8.97
CA ILE A 100 2.84 -5.85 -9.40
C ILE A 100 1.71 -5.71 -8.36
N THR A 101 2.00 -5.91 -7.08
CA THR A 101 0.99 -5.80 -6.02
C THR A 101 0.51 -4.36 -5.82
N ALA A 102 1.42 -3.39 -5.96
CA ALA A 102 1.08 -1.97 -5.91
C ALA A 102 0.15 -1.54 -7.06
N PHE A 103 0.41 -2.00 -8.30
CA PHE A 103 -0.49 -1.73 -9.44
C PHE A 103 -1.88 -2.33 -9.23
N TRP A 104 -1.94 -3.57 -8.73
CA TRP A 104 -3.21 -4.21 -8.42
C TRP A 104 -3.99 -3.46 -7.33
N LEU A 105 -3.32 -3.02 -6.26
CA LEU A 105 -3.94 -2.23 -5.20
C LEU A 105 -4.46 -0.89 -5.74
N SER A 106 -3.65 -0.15 -6.49
CA SER A 106 -4.04 1.13 -7.11
C SER A 106 -5.26 1.01 -8.04
N SER A 107 -5.38 -0.11 -8.76
CA SER A 107 -6.57 -0.41 -9.55
C SER A 107 -7.82 -0.54 -8.68
N LEU A 108 -7.72 -1.19 -7.50
CA LEU A 108 -8.83 -1.31 -6.56
C LEU A 108 -9.18 0.03 -5.91
N GLU A 109 -8.20 0.83 -5.52
CA GLU A 109 -8.43 2.17 -4.98
C GLU A 109 -9.20 3.04 -5.96
N THR A 110 -8.82 2.97 -7.24
CA THR A 110 -9.52 3.69 -8.32
C THR A 110 -10.97 3.26 -8.45
N LYS A 111 -11.26 1.95 -8.32
CA LYS A 111 -12.63 1.43 -8.34
C LYS A 111 -13.44 1.91 -7.12
N VAL A 112 -12.84 1.90 -5.93
CA VAL A 112 -13.50 2.34 -4.68
C VAL A 112 -13.86 3.82 -4.74
N ARG A 113 -12.94 4.66 -5.25
CA ARG A 113 -13.21 6.09 -5.48
C ARG A 113 -14.31 6.35 -6.51
N ALA A 114 -14.56 5.38 -7.39
CA ALA A 114 -15.57 5.45 -8.44
C ALA A 114 -16.88 4.71 -8.08
N ILE A 115 -17.08 4.31 -6.82
CA ILE A 115 -18.35 3.71 -6.38
C ILE A 115 -19.50 4.69 -6.71
N PRO A 116 -20.56 4.24 -7.41
CA PRO A 116 -21.70 5.07 -7.74
C PRO A 116 -22.45 5.48 -6.47
N VAL A 117 -23.16 6.60 -6.56
CA VAL A 117 -23.83 7.22 -5.42
C VAL A 117 -25.25 7.60 -5.81
N SER A 118 -26.19 7.40 -4.91
CA SER A 118 -27.63 7.60 -5.15
C SER A 118 -28.08 9.07 -5.16
N ASN A 119 -27.40 9.96 -4.45
CA ASN A 119 -27.77 11.37 -4.32
C ASN A 119 -26.55 12.32 -4.30
N GLU A 120 -26.81 13.61 -4.50
CA GLU A 120 -25.77 14.65 -4.54
C GLU A 120 -25.07 14.87 -3.18
N GLU A 121 -25.77 14.63 -2.08
CA GLU A 121 -25.22 14.83 -0.73
C GLU A 121 -24.12 13.80 -0.43
N PHE A 122 -24.42 12.52 -0.65
CA PHE A 122 -23.46 11.44 -0.53
C PHE A 122 -22.33 11.56 -1.55
N GLN A 123 -22.60 12.13 -2.73
CA GLN A 123 -21.55 12.37 -3.72
C GLN A 123 -20.52 13.37 -3.19
N LYS A 124 -20.98 14.49 -2.63
CA LYS A 124 -20.08 15.49 -2.00
C LYS A 124 -19.25 14.86 -0.89
N GLU A 125 -19.86 14.04 -0.05
CA GLU A 125 -19.17 13.38 1.06
C GLU A 125 -18.14 12.35 0.56
N ARG A 126 -18.50 11.50 -0.40
CA ARG A 126 -17.58 10.55 -1.05
C ARG A 126 -16.39 11.26 -1.68
N ASP A 127 -16.65 12.37 -2.37
CA ASP A 127 -15.61 13.15 -3.04
C ASP A 127 -14.67 13.82 -2.03
N HIS A 128 -15.20 14.28 -0.90
CA HIS A 128 -14.39 14.78 0.22
C HIS A 128 -13.51 13.67 0.82
N ILE A 129 -14.06 12.50 1.13
CA ILE A 129 -13.31 11.34 1.65
C ILE A 129 -12.20 10.96 0.66
N THR A 130 -12.53 10.89 -0.63
CA THR A 130 -11.57 10.56 -1.69
C THR A 130 -10.46 11.60 -1.80
N HIS A 131 -10.81 12.88 -1.70
CA HIS A 131 -9.84 13.96 -1.72
C HIS A 131 -8.86 13.84 -0.55
N VAL A 132 -9.36 13.64 0.66
CA VAL A 132 -8.54 13.48 1.87
C VAL A 132 -7.66 12.24 1.77
N TRP A 133 -8.21 11.11 1.32
CA TRP A 133 -7.46 9.87 1.13
C TRP A 133 -6.24 10.05 0.22
N VAL A 134 -6.40 10.81 -0.87
CA VAL A 134 -5.33 11.01 -1.86
C VAL A 134 -4.36 12.13 -1.46
N LYS A 135 -4.84 13.16 -0.75
CA LYS A 135 -4.09 14.40 -0.53
C LYS A 135 -3.52 14.55 0.87
N LYS A 136 -4.02 13.83 1.86
CA LYS A 136 -3.60 13.96 3.26
C LYS A 136 -2.95 12.68 3.77
N ALA A 137 -2.07 12.83 4.76
CA ALA A 137 -1.44 11.69 5.43
C ALA A 137 -2.35 11.03 6.48
N PHE A 138 -3.31 11.78 7.01
CA PHE A 138 -4.25 11.34 8.04
C PHE A 138 -5.68 11.75 7.68
N PRO A 139 -6.69 10.98 8.13
CA PRO A 139 -8.08 11.39 8.01
C PRO A 139 -8.34 12.63 8.87
N ASP A 140 -9.29 13.45 8.44
CA ASP A 140 -9.68 14.71 9.11
C ASP A 140 -11.15 14.70 9.58
N TRP A 141 -11.77 13.52 9.62
CA TRP A 141 -13.12 13.26 10.11
C TRP A 141 -13.14 12.33 11.32
#